data_AF-A2XPW4-F1
#
_entry.id   AF-A2XPW4-F1
#
_cell.length_a   1.000
_cell.length_b   1.000
_cell.length_c   1.000
_cell.angle_alpha   90.00
_cell.angle_beta   90.00
_cell.angle_gamma   90.00
#
_symmetry.space_group_name_H-M   'P 1'
#
loop_
_entity.id
_entity.type
_entity.pdbx_description
1 polymer ?
#
loop_
_entity_poly.entity_id
_entity_poly.type
_entity_poly.pdbx_seq_one_letter_code
_entity_poly.pdbx_strand_id
1 'polypeptide(L)' 'MAPSVWKLVLEQFNDTLMRILLATAVVSFVLALYDGAEGDEVRATAVVEPFVIYLILIVNVVTKVWQESNAEKALEAL' A
#
# COMPACT_ATOMS: atom_id res chain seq x y z
N MET A 1 -25.66 1.40 -8.94
CA MET A 1 -25.32 1.55 -7.51
C MET A 1 -23.81 1.68 -7.45
N ALA A 2 -23.29 2.85 -7.09
CA ALA A 2 -21.84 3.05 -7.00
C ALA A 2 -21.23 1.95 -6.12
N PRO A 3 -20.13 1.30 -6.55
CA PRO A 3 -19.46 0.32 -5.71
C PRO A 3 -19.09 1.00 -4.39
N SER A 4 -19.45 0.35 -3.28
CA SER A 4 -19.06 0.80 -1.95
C SER A 4 -17.54 0.94 -1.89
N VAL A 5 -17.02 2.03 -1.29
CA VAL A 5 -15.58 2.25 -1.09
C VAL A 5 -14.92 1.03 -0.44
N TRP A 6 -15.64 0.34 0.46
CA TRP A 6 -15.18 -0.91 1.06
C TRP A 6 -14.97 -2.05 0.05
N LYS A 7 -15.81 -2.15 -0.97
CA LYS A 7 -15.67 -3.14 -2.04
C LYS A 7 -14.48 -2.82 -2.93
N LEU A 8 -14.28 -1.55 -3.28
CA LEU A 8 -13.12 -1.11 -4.07
C LEU A 8 -11.82 -1.42 -3.32
N VAL A 9 -11.75 -1.12 -2.03
CA VAL A 9 -10.59 -1.45 -1.18
C VAL A 9 -10.33 -2.96 -1.15
N LEU A 10 -11.37 -3.79 -0.99
CA LEU A 10 -11.24 -5.25 -1.02
C LEU A 10 -10.73 -5.78 -2.37
N GLU A 11 -11.18 -5.17 -3.46
CA GLU A 11 -10.72 -5.51 -4.81
C GLU A 11 -9.25 -5.14 -5.00
N GLN A 12 -8.79 -4.04 -4.38
CA GLN A 12 -7.37 -3.71 -4.34
C GLN A 12 -6.50 -4.78 -3.66
N PHE A 13 -7.01 -5.48 -2.64
CA PHE A 13 -6.27 -6.58 -2.00
C PHE A 13 -6.06 -7.78 -2.93
N ASN A 14 -6.85 -7.89 -4.00
CA ASN A 14 -6.66 -8.90 -5.03
C ASN A 14 -5.73 -8.46 -6.16
N ASP A 15 -5.35 -7.18 -6.20
CA ASP A 15 -4.42 -6.68 -7.19
C ASP A 15 -3.00 -7.22 -6.95
N THR A 16 -2.38 -7.73 -8.02
CA THR A 16 -1.02 -8.29 -7.99
C THR A 16 0.00 -7.29 -7.45
N LEU A 17 -0.11 -6.01 -7.81
CA LEU A 17 0.82 -4.97 -7.39
C LEU A 17 0.66 -4.66 -5.90
N MET A 18 -0.57 -4.62 -5.38
CA MET A 18 -0.78 -4.43 -3.94
C MET A 18 -0.29 -5.62 -3.12
N ARG A 19 -0.49 -6.84 -3.60
CA ARG A 19 0.05 -8.05 -2.98
C ARG A 19 1.58 -8.04 -2.93
N ILE A 20 2.24 -7.58 -4.00
CA ILE A 20 3.71 -7.43 -4.02
C ILE A 20 4.14 -6.40 -2.98
N LEU A 21 3.52 -5.22 -2.93
CA LEU A 21 3.84 -4.19 -1.94
C LEU A 21 3.64 -4.65 -0.50
N LEU A 22 2.55 -5.39 -0.22
CA LEU A 22 2.33 -6.00 1.09
C LEU A 22 3.39 -7.04 1.42
N ALA A 23 3.78 -7.88 0.47
CA ALA A 23 4.86 -8.85 0.67
C ALA A 23 6.19 -8.13 0.97
N THR A 24 6.52 -7.06 0.24
CA THR A 24 7.70 -6.22 0.51
C THR A 24 7.62 -5.57 1.88
N ALA A 25 6.46 -5.06 2.29
CA ALA A 25 6.25 -4.48 3.61
C ALA A 25 6.50 -5.50 4.73
N VAL A 26 5.98 -6.72 4.59
CA VAL A 26 6.18 -7.81 5.55
C VAL A 26 7.66 -8.21 5.61
N VAL A 27 8.32 -8.37 4.46
CA VAL A 27 9.76 -8.71 4.41
C VAL A 27 10.60 -7.62 5.06
N SER A 28 10.38 -6.34 4.70
CA SER A 28 11.10 -5.20 5.29
C SER A 28 10.85 -5.08 6.79
N PHE A 29 9.61 -5.32 7.25
CA PHE A 29 9.30 -5.33 8.68
C PHE A 29 10.02 -6.45 9.43
N VAL A 30 10.05 -7.66 8.87
CA VAL A 30 10.77 -8.81 9.45
C VAL A 30 12.28 -8.53 9.48
N LEU A 31 12.85 -7.96 8.42
CA LEU A 31 14.25 -7.54 8.39
C LEU A 31 14.55 -6.48 9.44
N ALA A 32 13.70 -5.46 9.60
CA ALA A 32 13.85 -4.43 10.62
C ALA A 32 13.84 -4.99 12.05
N LEU A 33 13.08 -6.08 12.30
CA LEU A 33 13.11 -6.78 13.60
C LEU A 33 14.43 -7.51 13.84
N TYR A 34 15.07 -8.06 12.79
CA TYR A 34 16.38 -8.71 12.90
C TYR A 34 17.52 -7.68 13.01
N ASP A 35 17.53 -6.63 12.20
CA ASP A 35 18.54 -5.55 12.23
C ASP A 35 18.46 -4.70 13.50
N GLY A 36 17.26 -4.53 14.08
CA GLY A 36 17.06 -3.82 15.34
C GLY A 36 17.72 -4.47 16.57
N ALA A 37 18.37 -5.63 16.40
CA ALA A 37 19.18 -6.30 17.41
C ALA A 37 20.66 -5.83 17.43
N GLU A 38 21.16 -5.21 16.36
CA GLU A 38 22.57 -4.80 16.23
C GLU A 38 22.73 -3.27 16.31
N GLY A 39 22.78 -2.73 17.53
CA GLY A 39 23.26 -1.36 17.81
C GLY A 39 22.21 -0.25 17.74
N ASP A 40 22.24 0.63 18.75
CA ASP A 40 21.23 1.68 18.99
C ASP A 40 21.17 2.77 17.88
N GLU A 41 22.25 2.95 17.11
CA GLU A 41 22.31 3.95 16.04
C GLU A 41 21.63 3.49 14.73
N VAL A 42 21.51 2.17 14.48
CA VAL A 42 20.87 1.60 13.27
C VAL A 42 19.34 1.49 13.41
N ARG A 43 18.83 1.52 14.65
CA ARG A 43 17.40 1.37 14.95
C ARG A 43 16.52 2.45 14.34
N ALA A 44 16.97 3.70 14.31
CA ALA A 44 16.19 4.80 13.78
C ALA A 44 16.02 4.72 12.25
N THR A 45 17.02 4.17 11.53
CA THR A 45 16.95 3.96 10.08
C THR A 45 16.16 2.71 9.70
N ALA A 46 16.17 1.67 10.54
CA ALA A 46 15.47 0.40 10.27
C ALA A 46 13.94 0.55 10.19
N VAL A 47 13.35 1.54 10.87
CA VAL A 47 11.90 1.84 10.77
C VAL A 47 11.52 2.69 9.56
N VAL A 48 12.48 3.33 8.89
CA VAL A 48 12.21 4.22 7.74
C VAL A 48 11.75 3.41 6.53
N GLU A 49 12.37 2.26 6.25
CA GLU A 49 11.97 1.39 5.13
C GLU A 49 10.51 0.92 5.21
N PRO A 50 10.07 0.25 6.30
CA PRO A 50 8.68 -0.19 6.40
C PRO A 50 7.70 0.99 6.42
N PHE A 51 8.11 2.15 6.96
CA PHE A 51 7.30 3.37 6.91
C PHE A 51 7.08 3.89 5.48
N VAL A 52 8.13 3.95 4.66
CA VAL A 52 8.03 4.37 3.26
C VAL A 52 7.16 3.42 2.45
N ILE A 53 7.30 2.11 2.63
CA ILE A 53 6.46 1.11 1.93
C ILE A 53 4.99 1.26 2.34
N TYR A 54 4.73 1.51 3.63
CA TYR A 54 3.39 1.77 4.13
C TYR A 54 2.76 3.03 3.51
N LEU A 55 3.54 4.12 3.36
CA LEU A 55 3.08 5.32 2.65
C LEU A 55 2.77 5.05 1.18
N ILE A 56 3.59 4.24 0.50
CA ILE A 56 3.33 3.84 -0.90
C ILE A 56 2.02 3.06 -0.99
N LEU A 57 1.72 2.16 -0.05
CA LEU A 57 0.45 1.42 -0.01
C LEU A 57 -0.76 2.36 0.10
N ILE A 58 -0.69 3.37 0.99
CA ILE A 58 -1.77 4.37 1.13
C ILE A 58 -1.96 5.15 -0.17
N VAL A 59 -0.87 5.66 -0.75
CA VAL A 59 -0.91 6.41 -2.02
C VAL A 59 -1.44 5.53 -3.15
N ASN A 60 -1.08 4.24 -3.19
CA ASN A 60 -1.54 3.29 -4.20
C ASN A 60 -3.06 3.12 -4.15
N VAL A 61 -3.62 2.93 -2.96
CA VAL A 61 -5.08 2.81 -2.77
C VAL A 61 -5.79 4.10 -3.16
N VAL A 62 -5.29 5.27 -2.73
CA VAL A 62 -5.91 6.57 -3.02
C VAL A 62 -5.90 6.87 -4.52
N THR A 63 -4.74 6.69 -5.17
CA THR A 63 -4.61 6.96 -6.62
C THR A 63 -5.47 6.01 -7.45
N LYS A 64 -5.57 4.73 -7.07
CA LYS A 64 -6.48 3.79 -7.74
C LYS A 64 -7.95 4.10 -7.55
N VAL A 65 -8.39 4.41 -6.34
CA VAL A 65 -9.80 4.79 -6.10
C VAL A 65 -10.15 6.05 -6.90
N TRP A 66 -9.23 7.01 -6.98
CA TRP A 66 -9.42 8.21 -7.79
C TRP A 66 -9.48 7.89 -9.29
N GLN A 67 -8.62 7.00 -9.78
CA GLN A 67 -8.65 6.52 -11.17
C GLN A 67 -9.94 5.77 -11.51
N GLU A 68 -10.38 4.84 -10.66
CA GLU A 68 -11.63 4.09 -10.84
C GLU A 68 -12.84 5.03 -10.84
N SER A 69 -12.90 5.99 -9.90
CA SER A 69 -13.97 6.99 -9.85
C SER A 69 -13.99 7.90 -11.08
N ASN A 70 -12.81 8.26 -11.62
CA ASN A 70 -12.73 9.10 -12.81
C ASN A 70 -13.06 8.32 -14.10
N ALA A 71 -12.74 7.02 -14.14
CA ALA A 71 -13.09 6.13 -15.25
C ALA A 71 -14.61 5.88 -15.34
N GLU A 72 -15.29 5.64 -14.21
CA GLU A 72 -16.76 5.50 -14.18
C GLU A 72 -17.46 6.76 -14.73
N LYS A 73 -17.01 7.96 -14.33
CA LYS A 73 -17.58 9.24 -14.80
C LYS A 73 -17.42 9.45 -16.31
N ALA A 74 -16.31 9.00 -16.88
CA ALA A 74 -16.08 9.10 -18.33
C ALA A 74 -16.99 8.16 -19.12
N LEU A 75 -17.33 6.99 -18.55
CA LEU A 75 -18.23 6.03 -19.17
C LEU A 75 -19.70 6.50 -19.15
N GLU A 76 -20.15 7.14 -18.06
CA GLU A 76 -21.52 7.66 -17.94
C GLU A 76 -21.79 8.91 -18.82
N ALA A 77 -20.75 9.57 -19.31
CA ALA A 77 -20.86 10.77 -20.14
C ALA A 77 -21.00 10.50 -21.65
N LEU A 78 -20.95 9.23 -22.07
CA LEU A 78 -21.15 8.75 -23.45
C LEU A 78 -22.60 8.26 -23.66
#